data_AF-A0A174VCZ9-F1
#
_entry.id   AF-A0A174VCZ9-F1
#
_cell.length_a   1.000
_cell.length_b   1.000
_cell.length_c   1.000
_cell.angle_alpha   90.00
_cell.angle_beta   90.00
_cell.angle_gamma   90.00
#
_symmetry.space_group_name_H-M   'P 1'
#
loop_
_entity.id
_entity.type
_entity.pdbx_description
1 polymer ?
#
loop_
_entity_poly.entity_id
_entity_poly.type
_entity_poly.pdbx_seq_one_letter_code
_entity_poly.pdbx_strand_id
1 'polypeptide(L)'
;MSNQEYIKIEGAYENNLKHISLDIPKKQITIFTGVSGSGMSSLVLDTIAASSRRELNETFPSFVQQYLPKYGRPHVDRIGNLPVAIVIDQRKPAPNARSTVGTYTDIYSRLLVIRDIP
;
A
#
# COMPACT_ATOMS: atom_id res chain seq x y z
N MET A 1 12.16 -21.81 18.57
CA MET A 1 11.59 -21.95 17.21
C MET A 1 10.97 -20.62 16.84
N SER A 2 11.39 -19.97 15.75
CA SER A 2 10.77 -18.72 15.29
C SER A 2 9.39 -19.02 14.71
N ASN A 3 8.34 -18.45 15.30
CA ASN A 3 6.98 -18.56 14.77
C ASN A 3 6.87 -17.67 13.52
N GLN A 4 7.01 -18.26 12.34
CA GLN A 4 6.97 -17.53 11.07
C GLN A 4 5.52 -17.16 10.73
N GLU A 5 5.25 -15.86 10.65
CA GLU A 5 3.93 -15.34 10.30
C GLU A 5 3.82 -15.11 8.79
N TYR A 6 2.61 -15.27 8.24
CA TYR A 6 2.33 -15.11 6.82
C TYR A 6 1.10 -14.23 6.59
N ILE A 7 1.13 -13.44 5.53
CA ILE A 7 -0.08 -12.88 4.90
C ILE A 7 -0.64 -13.99 4.01
N LYS A 8 -1.85 -14.44 4.29
CA LYS A 8 -2.48 -15.57 3.58
C LYS A 8 -3.46 -15.03 2.56
N ILE A 9 -3.29 -15.39 1.30
CA ILE A 9 -4.21 -15.01 0.23
C ILE A 9 -4.84 -16.29 -0.29
N GLU A 10 -6.16 -16.35 -0.30
CA GLU A 10 -6.94 -17.50 -0.75
C GLU A 10 -7.85 -17.05 -1.89
N GLY A 11 -7.70 -17.70 -3.04
CA GLY A 11 -8.59 -17.55 -4.20
C GLY A 11 -8.66 -16.12 -4.72
N ALA A 12 -7.54 -15.48 -5.03
CA ALA A 12 -7.54 -14.17 -5.69
C ALA A 12 -7.83 -14.32 -7.20
N TYR A 13 -8.84 -13.61 -7.69
CA TYR A 13 -9.30 -13.61 -9.10
C TYR A 13 -9.55 -12.20 -9.65
N GLU A 14 -8.91 -11.18 -9.07
CA GLU A 14 -8.93 -9.80 -9.57
C GLU A 14 -8.35 -9.71 -10.98
N ASN A 15 -9.03 -8.99 -11.88
CA ASN A 15 -8.67 -8.85 -13.30
C ASN A 15 -8.50 -10.22 -14.00
N ASN A 16 -7.25 -10.58 -14.34
CA ASN A 16 -6.90 -11.81 -15.06
C ASN A 16 -6.28 -12.89 -14.16
N LEU A 17 -6.32 -12.72 -12.83
CA LEU A 17 -5.86 -13.73 -11.89
C LEU A 17 -6.76 -14.98 -11.96
N LYS A 18 -6.16 -16.15 -11.84
CA LYS A 18 -6.83 -17.45 -12.01
C LYS A 18 -7.06 -18.15 -10.68
N HIS A 19 -7.81 -17.53 -9.76
CA HIS A 19 -8.08 -18.04 -8.40
C HIS A 19 -6.80 -18.49 -7.67
N ILE A 20 -5.82 -17.59 -7.60
CA ILE A 20 -4.51 -17.92 -7.02
C ILE A 20 -4.55 -17.84 -5.49
N SER A 21 -3.87 -18.79 -4.84
CA SER A 21 -3.67 -18.78 -3.38
C SER A 21 -2.17 -18.82 -3.09
N LEU A 22 -1.71 -18.00 -2.16
CA LEU A 22 -0.30 -17.94 -1.77
C LEU A 22 -0.12 -17.37 -0.35
N ASP A 23 1.00 -17.76 0.27
CA ASP A 23 1.41 -17.27 1.59
C ASP A 23 2.64 -16.37 1.44
N ILE A 24 2.53 -15.10 1.83
CA ILE A 24 3.65 -14.14 1.82
C ILE A 24 4.28 -14.09 3.21
N PRO A 25 5.56 -14.42 3.37
CA PRO A 25 6.21 -14.36 4.67
C PRO A 25 6.30 -12.92 5.19
N LYS A 26 5.83 -12.69 6.42
CA LYS A 26 6.03 -11.40 7.09
C LYS A 26 7.49 -11.22 7.49
N LYS A 27 7.89 -9.95 7.65
CA LYS A 27 9.24 -9.54 8.12
C LYS A 27 10.37 -10.02 7.20
N GLN A 28 10.05 -10.25 5.93
CA GLN A 28 11.00 -10.62 4.88
C GLN A 28 10.77 -9.75 3.65
N ILE A 29 11.79 -9.63 2.81
CA ILE A 29 11.66 -8.97 1.50
C ILE A 29 11.11 -10.01 0.53
N THR A 30 9.88 -9.80 0.06
CA THR A 30 9.28 -10.62 -1.01
C THR A 30 9.29 -9.85 -2.32
N ILE A 31 9.84 -10.47 -3.36
CA ILE A 31 9.90 -9.90 -4.70
C ILE A 31 8.91 -10.66 -5.58
N PHE A 32 7.98 -9.94 -6.20
CA PHE A 32 7.10 -10.48 -7.24
C PHE A 32 7.75 -10.23 -8.60
N THR A 33 7.95 -11.29 -9.37
CA THR A 33 8.55 -11.22 -10.72
C THR A 33 7.67 -11.97 -11.72
N GLY A 34 7.73 -11.55 -12.98
CA GLY A 34 6.89 -12.09 -14.04
C GLY A 34 6.91 -11.21 -15.28
N VAL A 35 6.39 -11.76 -16.39
CA VAL A 35 6.24 -11.00 -17.64
C VAL A 35 5.16 -9.93 -17.51
N SER A 36 5.20 -8.91 -18.38
CA SER A 36 4.12 -7.91 -18.47
C SER A 36 2.78 -8.60 -18.71
N GLY A 37 1.73 -8.16 -17.99
CA GLY A 37 0.40 -8.75 -18.08
C GLY A 37 0.19 -10.06 -17.30
N SER A 38 1.20 -10.58 -16.59
CA SER A 38 1.08 -11.78 -15.75
C SER A 38 0.13 -11.65 -14.56
N GLY A 39 -0.32 -10.44 -14.24
CA GLY A 39 -1.22 -10.18 -13.10
C GLY A 39 -0.52 -9.76 -11.81
N MET A 40 0.80 -9.47 -11.84
CA MET A 40 1.53 -9.00 -10.64
C MET A 40 0.92 -7.73 -10.04
N SER A 41 0.63 -6.72 -10.86
CA SER A 41 -0.02 -5.49 -10.38
C SER A 41 -1.43 -5.77 -9.86
N SER A 42 -2.18 -6.66 -10.53
CA SER A 42 -3.51 -7.09 -10.08
C SER A 42 -3.45 -7.70 -8.68
N LEU A 43 -2.46 -8.55 -8.41
CA LEU A 43 -2.27 -9.16 -7.10
C LEU A 43 -1.79 -8.15 -6.05
N VAL A 44 -0.70 -7.43 -6.32
CA VAL A 44 -0.04 -6.59 -5.31
C VAL A 44 -0.79 -5.29 -5.04
N LEU A 45 -1.19 -4.58 -6.10
CA LEU A 45 -1.79 -3.26 -6.01
C LEU A 45 -3.31 -3.35 -5.90
N ASP A 46 -3.93 -4.07 -6.83
CA ASP A 46 -5.40 -4.07 -6.96
C ASP A 46 -6.07 -5.03 -5.97
N THR A 47 -5.36 -6.05 -5.47
CA THR A 47 -5.89 -7.00 -4.48
C THR A 47 -5.38 -6.73 -3.07
N ILE A 48 -4.08 -6.91 -2.83
CA ILE A 48 -3.48 -6.85 -1.48
C ILE A 48 -3.54 -5.42 -0.92
N ALA A 49 -3.00 -4.45 -1.66
CA ALA A 49 -2.96 -3.06 -1.20
C ALA A 49 -4.36 -2.44 -1.14
N ALA A 50 -5.25 -2.74 -2.09
CA ALA A 50 -6.63 -2.28 -2.07
C ALA A 50 -7.39 -2.82 -0.85
N SER A 51 -7.28 -4.12 -0.54
CA SER A 51 -7.89 -4.72 0.66
C SER A 51 -7.40 -4.03 1.93
N SER A 52 -6.09 -3.86 2.05
CA SER A 52 -5.49 -3.27 3.24
C SER A 52 -5.92 -1.82 3.48
N ARG A 53 -5.92 -1.01 2.41
CA ARG A 53 -6.35 0.40 2.48
C ARG A 53 -7.84 0.52 2.75
N ARG A 54 -8.65 -0.39 2.22
CA ARG A 54 -10.07 -0.46 2.50
C ARG A 54 -10.33 -0.79 3.97
N GLU A 55 -9.72 -1.85 4.50
CA GLU A 55 -9.85 -2.23 5.91
C GLU A 55 -9.40 -1.09 6.83
N LEU A 56 -8.30 -0.39 6.48
CA LEU A 56 -7.87 0.80 7.20
C LEU A 56 -8.93 1.91 7.16
N ASN A 57 -9.53 2.20 6.01
CA ASN A 57 -10.59 3.20 5.89
C ASN A 57 -11.79 2.87 6.78
N GLU A 58 -12.15 1.59 6.92
CA GLU A 58 -13.25 1.12 7.77
C GLU A 58 -12.99 1.37 9.27
N THR A 59 -11.74 1.59 9.69
CA THR A 59 -11.39 1.94 11.08
C THR A 59 -11.63 3.42 11.43
N PHE A 60 -11.81 4.30 10.44
CA PHE A 60 -12.07 5.72 10.69
C PHE A 60 -13.55 5.99 10.97
N PRO A 61 -13.89 7.07 11.69
CA PRO A 61 -15.27 7.49 11.87
C PRO A 61 -16.01 7.69 10.54
N SER A 62 -17.30 7.36 10.50
CA SER A 62 -18.14 7.44 9.29
C SER A 62 -18.12 8.82 8.61
N PHE A 63 -18.04 9.90 9.40
CA PHE A 63 -17.90 11.27 8.89
C PHE A 63 -16.60 11.49 8.10
N VAL A 64 -15.50 10.80 8.43
CA VAL A 64 -14.23 10.92 7.70
C VAL A 64 -14.23 10.01 6.47
N GLN A 65 -14.87 8.84 6.54
CA GLN A 65 -14.93 7.86 5.45
C GLN A 65 -15.47 8.45 4.14
N GLN A 66 -16.37 9.45 4.20
CA GLN A 66 -16.90 10.10 3.00
C GLN A 66 -15.85 10.86 2.19
N TYR A 67 -14.76 11.30 2.82
CA TYR A 67 -13.66 12.06 2.21
C TYR A 67 -12.44 11.19 1.87
N LEU A 68 -12.42 9.93 2.35
CA LEU A 68 -11.32 9.01 2.08
C LEU A 68 -11.42 8.43 0.66
N PRO A 69 -10.27 8.10 0.03
CA PRO A 69 -10.27 7.40 -1.24
C PRO A 69 -11.08 6.10 -1.13
N LYS A 70 -12.03 5.89 -2.03
CA LYS A 70 -12.83 4.65 -2.06
C LYS A 70 -12.06 3.59 -2.82
N TYR A 71 -11.64 2.55 -2.12
CA TYR A 71 -11.08 1.33 -2.72
C TYR A 71 -12.22 0.33 -2.90
N GLY A 72 -12.40 -0.18 -4.12
CA GLY A 72 -13.39 -1.23 -4.40
C GLY A 72 -13.08 -2.50 -3.58
N ARG A 73 -14.10 -3.35 -3.36
CA ARG A 73 -13.83 -4.70 -2.85
C ARG A 73 -13.06 -5.46 -3.91
N PRO A 74 -11.82 -5.90 -3.66
CA PRO A 74 -11.15 -6.76 -4.62
C PRO A 74 -11.79 -8.15 -4.64
N HIS A 75 -11.65 -8.81 -5.77
CA HIS A 75 -12.12 -10.15 -6.04
C HIS A 75 -11.13 -11.18 -5.47
N VAL A 76 -11.35 -11.53 -4.21
CA VAL A 76 -10.57 -12.50 -3.46
C VAL A 76 -11.46 -13.18 -2.43
N ASP A 77 -11.31 -14.49 -2.24
CA ASP A 77 -12.13 -15.24 -1.29
C ASP A 77 -11.80 -14.84 0.15
N ARG A 78 -10.49 -14.82 0.49
CA ARG A 78 -10.03 -14.40 1.82
C ARG A 78 -8.61 -13.86 1.80
N ILE A 79 -8.36 -12.81 2.59
CA ILE A 79 -7.01 -12.41 2.97
C ILE A 79 -6.90 -12.47 4.50
N GLY A 80 -5.92 -13.21 5.00
CA GLY A 80 -5.63 -13.35 6.41
C GLY A 80 -4.35 -12.62 6.81
N ASN A 81 -4.35 -12.08 8.03
CA ASN A 81 -3.17 -11.45 8.66
C ASN A 81 -2.58 -10.27 7.87
N LEU A 82 -3.41 -9.54 7.13
CA LEU A 82 -3.00 -8.41 6.29
C LEU A 82 -2.60 -7.20 7.15
N PRO A 83 -1.35 -6.71 7.08
CA PRO A 83 -0.99 -5.44 7.70
C PRO A 83 -1.51 -4.24 6.89
N VAL A 84 -1.42 -3.05 7.47
CA VAL A 84 -1.60 -1.79 6.74
C VAL A 84 -0.53 -1.66 5.64
N ALA A 85 -0.98 -1.42 4.41
CA ALA A 85 -0.14 -1.35 3.22
C ALA A 85 0.16 0.11 2.86
N ILE A 86 1.44 0.43 2.76
CA ILE A 86 1.93 1.69 2.17
C ILE A 86 2.43 1.35 0.77
N VAL A 87 1.74 1.85 -0.25
CA VAL A 87 2.17 1.69 -1.64
C VAL A 87 3.05 2.88 -2.00
N ILE A 88 4.24 2.57 -2.50
CA ILE A 88 5.15 3.53 -3.10
C ILE A 88 5.11 3.27 -4.60
N ASP A 89 4.57 4.22 -5.36
CA ASP A 89 4.52 4.16 -6.81
C ASP A 89 5.51 5.15 -7.45
N GLN A 90 5.65 5.09 -8.78
CA GLN A 90 6.51 5.99 -9.54
C GLN A 90 5.78 7.28 -9.98
N ARG A 91 4.68 7.68 -9.34
CA ARG A 91 4.00 8.93 -9.71
C ARG A 91 4.91 10.10 -9.41
N LYS A 92 5.24 10.86 -10.45
CA LYS A 92 6.02 12.08 -10.30
C LYS A 92 5.19 13.08 -9.49
N PRO A 93 5.80 13.74 -8.49
CA PRO A 93 5.17 14.89 -7.84
C PRO A 93 4.76 15.91 -8.89
N ALA A 94 3.60 16.55 -8.70
CA ALA A 94 3.14 17.59 -9.61
C ALA A 94 4.22 18.69 -9.71
N PRO A 95 4.55 19.16 -10.92
CA PRO A 95 5.54 20.21 -11.09
C PRO A 95 5.04 21.49 -10.40
N ASN A 96 5.83 21.99 -9.46
CA ASN A 96 5.58 23.23 -8.76
C ASN A 96 6.91 23.96 -8.57
N ALA A 97 6.99 25.21 -9.02
CA ALA A 97 8.20 26.03 -8.94
C ALA A 97 8.68 26.28 -7.50
N ARG A 98 7.81 26.09 -6.50
CA ARG A 98 8.15 26.21 -5.07
C ARG A 98 8.51 24.86 -4.42
N SER A 99 8.37 23.75 -5.12
CA SER A 99 8.70 22.41 -4.61
C SER A 99 10.18 22.10 -4.79
N THR A 100 10.89 21.93 -3.68
CA THR A 100 12.28 21.46 -3.62
C THR A 100 12.34 20.13 -2.84
N VAL A 101 13.48 19.45 -2.86
CA VAL A 101 13.70 18.26 -2.01
C VAL A 101 13.50 18.59 -0.53
N GLY A 102 13.92 19.79 -0.10
CA GLY A 102 13.76 20.25 1.29
C GLY A 102 12.30 20.43 1.71
N THR A 103 11.43 20.91 0.81
CA THR A 103 10.00 21.03 1.10
C THR A 103 9.26 19.70 0.96
N TYR A 104 9.72 18.81 0.08
CA TYR A 104 9.09 17.50 -0.12
C TYR A 104 9.34 16.52 1.04
N THR A 105 10.48 16.66 1.71
CA THR A 105 10.90 15.81 2.84
C THR A 105 10.59 16.44 4.21
N ASP A 106 9.93 17.61 4.25
CA ASP A 106 9.73 18.45 5.44
C ASP A 106 11.01 18.88 6.18
N ILE A 107 12.20 18.61 5.62
CA ILE A 107 13.49 19.01 6.21
C ILE A 107 13.61 20.53 6.27
N TYR A 108 13.13 21.25 5.25
CA TYR A 108 13.20 22.71 5.20
C TYR A 108 12.49 23.36 6.40
N SER A 109 11.29 22.86 6.76
CA SER A 109 10.54 23.31 7.93
C SER A 109 11.33 23.11 9.22
N ARG A 110 12.04 21.98 9.35
CA ARG A 110 12.92 21.72 10.51
C ARG A 110 14.13 22.63 10.54
N LEU A 111 14.72 22.94 9.39
CA LEU A 111 15.87 23.84 9.30
C LEU A 111 15.51 25.27 9.71
N LEU A 112 14.32 25.75 9.36
CA LEU A 112 13.85 27.07 9.81
C LEU A 112 13.74 27.15 11.33
N VAL A 113 13.17 26.12 11.98
CA VAL A 113 13.07 26.07 13.44
C VAL A 113 14.45 26.10 14.08
N ILE A 114 15.39 25.28 13.59
CA ILE A 114 16.74 25.19 14.18
C ILE A 114 17.55 26.48 13.96
N ARG A 115 17.39 27.14 12.81
CA ARG A 115 18.07 28.41 12.53
C ARG A 115 17.68 29.52 13.52
N ASP A 116 16.45 29.50 13.99
CA ASP A 116 15.91 30.54 14.87
C ASP A 116 16.10 30.21 16.36
N ILE A 117 16.85 29.14 16.70
CA ILE A 117 17.33 28.82 18.04
C ILE A 117 18.70 29.50 18.25
N PRO A 118 18.89 30.30 19.33
CA PRO A 118 20.13 31.04 19.60
C PRO A 118 21.35 30.16 19.87
#